data_AF-A0A9D2AMA2-F1
#
_entry.id   AF-A0A9D2AMA2-F1
#
_cell.length_a   1.000
_cell.length_b   1.000
_cell.length_c   1.000
_cell.angle_alpha   90.00
_cell.angle_beta   90.00
_cell.angle_gamma   90.00
#
_symmetry.space_group_name_H-M   'P 1'
#
loop_
_entity.id
_entity.type
_entity.pdbx_description
1 polymer ?
#
loop_
_entity_poly.entity_id
_entity_poly.type
_entity_poly.pdbx_seq_one_letter_code
_entity_poly.pdbx_strand_id
1 'polypeptide(L)' 'ENLIVSGIDFKNLPVGTRFQCGDVVLEMTQIGKECHNGCEIYKIMGDCIMPREGVFAKVLCGGRIREGDELTVLE' A
#
# COMPACT_ATOMS: atom_id res chain seq x y z
N GLU A 1 6.02 4.45 -5.47
CA GLU A 1 4.98 4.30 -4.43
C GLU A 1 4.12 5.55 -4.40
N ASN A 2 2.87 5.46 -3.92
CA ASN A 2 1.99 6.63 -3.79
C ASN A 2 1.86 7.08 -2.33
N LEU A 3 1.82 6.14 -1.39
CA LEU A 3 1.69 6.36 0.05
C LEU A 3 2.73 5.54 0.78
N ILE A 4 3.41 6.17 1.74
CA ILE A 4 4.31 5.51 2.68
C ILE A 4 3.63 5.61 4.05
N VAL A 5 3.39 4.47 4.68
CA VAL A 5 2.68 4.38 5.96
C VAL A 5 3.49 3.52 6.91
N SER A 6 3.63 3.98 8.15
CA SER A 6 4.32 3.27 9.23
C SER A 6 3.34 2.82 10.30
N GLY A 7 3.65 1.74 11.00
CA GLY A 7 2.86 1.26 12.14
C GLY A 7 1.75 0.26 11.79
N ILE A 8 1.55 -0.04 10.51
CA ILE A 8 0.62 -1.07 10.04
C ILE A 8 1.39 -2.15 9.28
N ASP A 9 1.19 -3.41 9.67
CA ASP A 9 1.80 -4.56 9.00
C ASP A 9 0.89 -5.08 7.87
N PHE A 10 0.88 -4.34 6.76
CA PHE A 10 -0.07 -4.58 5.66
C PHE A 10 0.00 -5.99 5.06
N LYS A 11 1.19 -6.60 5.00
CA LYS A 11 1.38 -7.94 4.43
C LYS A 11 0.71 -9.06 5.22
N ASN A 12 0.41 -8.82 6.49
CA ASN A 12 -0.27 -9.78 7.36
C ASN A 12 -1.77 -9.52 7.47
N LEU A 13 -2.30 -8.51 6.77
CA LEU A 13 -3.73 -8.24 6.68
C LEU A 13 -4.34 -9.00 5.48
N PRO A 14 -5.60 -9.45 5.57
CA PRO A 14 -6.26 -10.12 4.46
C PRO A 14 -6.55 -9.16 3.30
N VAL A 15 -6.46 -9.66 2.05
CA VAL A 15 -7.00 -8.93 0.90
C VAL A 15 -8.49 -8.66 1.14
N GLY A 16 -8.93 -7.43 0.88
CA GLY A 16 -10.26 -6.93 1.25
C GLY A 16 -10.28 -6.08 2.53
N THR A 17 -9.20 -6.05 3.32
CA THR A 17 -9.09 -5.11 4.44
C THR A 17 -9.26 -3.67 3.95
N ARG A 18 -10.03 -2.89 4.71
CA ARG A 18 -10.28 -1.49 4.41
C ARG A 18 -9.48 -0.59 5.32
N PHE A 19 -9.07 0.55 4.78
CA PHE A 19 -8.34 1.58 5.49
C PHE A 19 -9.04 2.92 5.31
N GLN A 20 -9.03 3.72 6.36
CA GLN A 20 -9.59 5.06 6.34
C GLN A 20 -8.51 6.10 6.66
N CYS A 21 -8.48 7.18 5.87
CA CYS A 21 -7.66 8.35 6.12
C CYS A 21 -8.52 9.60 5.88
N GLY A 22 -9.03 10.20 6.96
CA GLY A 22 -10.07 11.21 6.86
C GLY A 22 -11.32 10.67 6.14
N ASP A 23 -11.71 11.33 5.04
CA ASP A 23 -12.85 10.92 4.20
C ASP A 23 -12.48 9.86 3.14
N VAL A 24 -11.19 9.58 2.96
CA VAL A 24 -10.73 8.61 1.98
C VAL A 24 -10.85 7.20 2.53
N VAL A 25 -11.45 6.31 1.75
CA VAL A 25 -11.55 4.88 2.06
C VAL A 25 -10.86 4.08 0.96
N LEU A 26 -9.91 3.25 1.36
CA LEU A 26 -9.15 2.35 0.49
C LEU A 26 -9.49 0.90 0.85
N GLU A 27 -9.50 0.00 -0.11
CA GLU A 27 -9.62 -1.45 0.12
C GLU A 27 -8.44 -2.17 -0.51
N MET A 28 -7.71 -2.96 0.27
CA MET A 28 -6.57 -3.74 -0.22
C MET A 28 -7.04 -4.76 -1.25
N THR A 29 -6.42 -4.75 -2.43
CA THR A 29 -6.73 -5.67 -3.52
C THR A 29 -5.63 -6.69 -3.76
N GLN A 30 -4.39 -6.38 -3.39
CA GLN A 30 -3.25 -7.24 -3.67
C GLN A 30 -2.10 -6.97 -2.70
N ILE A 31 -1.41 -8.04 -2.28
CA ILE A 31 -0.16 -8.00 -1.53
C ILE A 31 0.96 -8.46 -2.46
N GLY A 32 2.00 -7.64 -2.56
CA GLY A 32 3.13 -7.84 -3.44
C GLY A 32 2.76 -7.73 -4.92
N LYS A 33 3.76 -7.62 -5.78
CA LYS A 33 3.61 -7.87 -7.22
C LYS A 33 4.87 -8.50 -7.76
N GLU A 34 4.72 -9.49 -8.63
CA GLU A 34 5.86 -10.10 -9.31
C GLU A 34 6.65 -9.04 -10.09
N CYS A 35 7.97 -9.10 -9.95
CA CYS A 35 8.89 -8.15 -10.57
C CYS A 35 9.45 -8.76 -11.86
N HIS A 36 8.90 -8.36 -13.01
CA HIS A 36 9.16 -9.02 -14.29
C HIS A 36 10.46 -8.56 -15.02
N ASN A 37 11.56 -8.36 -14.28
CA ASN A 37 12.89 -7.92 -14.76
C ASN A 37 13.01 -6.43 -15.15
N GLY A 38 13.86 -5.71 -14.42
CA GLY A 38 14.31 -4.35 -14.78
C GLY A 38 13.51 -3.20 -14.17
N CYS A 39 12.85 -3.38 -13.01
CA CYS A 39 12.33 -2.22 -12.29
C CYS A 39 13.48 -1.36 -11.76
N GLU A 40 13.24 -0.06 -11.65
CA GLU A 40 14.30 0.88 -11.27
C GLU A 40 14.86 0.60 -9.87
N ILE A 41 14.00 0.12 -8.95
CA ILE A 41 14.39 -0.31 -7.61
C ILE A 41 15.42 -1.44 -7.69
N TYR A 42 15.15 -2.48 -8.49
CA TYR A 42 16.05 -3.62 -8.65
C TYR A 42 17.36 -3.23 -9.34
N LYS A 43 17.33 -2.33 -10.33
CA LYS A 43 18.55 -1.86 -11.00
C LYS A 43 19.48 -1.10 -10.06
N ILE A 44 18.92 -0.29 -9.17
CA ILE A 44 19.68 0.54 -8.23
C ILE A 44 20.15 -0.28 -7.03
N MET A 45 19.29 -1.13 -6.47
CA MET A 45 19.56 -1.83 -5.20
C MET A 45 19.94 -3.30 -5.36
N GLY A 46 19.76 -3.91 -6.54
CA GLY A 46 19.93 -5.35 -6.77
C GLY A 46 18.83 -6.21 -6.16
N ASP A 47 17.86 -5.62 -5.46
CA ASP A 47 16.75 -6.28 -4.79
C ASP A 47 15.48 -5.45 -4.94
N CYS A 48 14.36 -6.11 -5.21
CA CYS A 48 13.06 -5.46 -5.35
C CYS A 48 12.23 -5.71 -4.10
N ILE A 49 11.81 -4.63 -3.45
CA ILE A 49 10.94 -4.71 -2.27
C ILE A 49 9.47 -4.99 -2.65
N MET A 50 9.06 -4.66 -3.89
CA MET A 50 7.67 -4.75 -4.35
C MET A 50 7.01 -6.13 -4.22
N PRO A 51 7.69 -7.27 -4.47
CA PRO A 51 7.09 -8.58 -4.25
C PRO A 51 6.76 -8.89 -2.78
N ARG A 52 7.37 -8.18 -1.82
CA ARG A 52 7.32 -8.51 -0.40
C ARG A 52 6.55 -7.49 0.43
N GLU A 53 6.78 -6.20 0.21
CA GLU A 53 6.24 -5.15 1.09
C GLU A 53 5.24 -4.24 0.39
N GLY A 54 5.18 -4.25 -0.95
CA GLY A 54 4.26 -3.39 -1.69
C GLY A 54 2.82 -3.90 -1.58
N VAL A 55 1.88 -3.02 -1.27
CA VAL A 55 0.45 -3.34 -1.30
C VAL A 55 -0.30 -2.43 -2.27
N PHE A 56 -1.35 -2.97 -2.87
CA PHE A 56 -2.21 -2.26 -3.79
C PHE A 56 -3.62 -2.19 -3.23
N ALA A 57 -4.27 -1.06 -3.43
CA ALA A 57 -5.62 -0.82 -2.97
C ALA A 57 -6.43 -0.13 -4.06
N LYS A 58 -7.75 -0.34 -4.04
CA LYS A 58 -8.72 0.46 -4.79
C LYS A 58 -9.28 1.57 -3.90
N VAL A 59 -9.58 2.71 -4.51
CA VAL A 59 -10.26 3.82 -3.83
C VAL A 59 -11.76 3.52 -3.84
N LEU A 60 -12.34 3.32 -2.65
CA LEU A 60 -13.78 3.17 -2.46
C LEU A 60 -14.47 4.53 -2.31
N CYS A 61 -13.85 5.43 -1.55
CA CYS A 61 -14.28 6.81 -1.38
C CYS A 61 -13.09 7.73 -1.60
N GLY A 62 -13.20 8.64 -2.57
CA GLY A 62 -12.16 9.61 -2.90
C GLY A 62 -12.17 10.82 -1.97
N GLY A 63 -11.08 11.58 -1.97
CA GLY A 63 -10.94 12.73 -1.09
C GLY A 63 -9.52 13.28 -1.13
N ARG A 64 -9.12 14.00 -0.08
CA ARG A 64 -7.79 14.59 0.04
C ARG A 64 -7.09 14.07 1.28
N ILE A 65 -5.89 13.57 1.08
CA ILE A 65 -4.95 13.17 2.13
C ILE A 65 -3.72 14.06 2.07
N ARG A 66 -3.02 14.18 3.19
CA ARG A 66 -1.80 14.95 3.37
C ARG A 66 -0.79 14.16 4.21
N GLU A 67 0.48 14.53 4.06
CA GLU A 67 1.52 14.01 4.95
C GLU A 67 1.16 14.32 6.41
N GLY A 68 1.29 13.30 7.27
CA GLY A 68 0.92 13.39 8.68
C GLY A 68 -0.51 12.96 9.01
N ASP A 69 -1.37 12.73 8.01
CA ASP A 69 -2.70 12.17 8.26
C ASP A 69 -2.60 10.72 8.75
N GLU A 70 -3.47 10.34 9.69
CA GLU A 70 -3.54 8.99 10.24
C GLU A 70 -4.29 8.06 9.28
N LEU A 71 -3.76 6.85 9.09
CA LEU A 71 -4.43 5.75 8.41
C LEU A 71 -4.87 4.74 9.45
N THR A 72 -6.16 4.43 9.51
CA THR A 72 -6.72 3.43 10.42
C THR A 72 -7.23 2.21 9.66
N VAL A 73 -7.13 1.03 10.27
CA VAL A 73 -7.72 -0.21 9.73
C VAL A 73 -9.18 -0.26 10.17
N LEU A 74 -10.08 -0.44 9.21
CA LEU A 74 -11.51 -0.63 9.47
C LEU A 74 -11.81 -2.11 9.69
N GLU A 75 -12.60 -2.41 10.72
CA GLU A 75 -13.12 -3.77 11.02
C GLU A 75 -14.19 -4.22 10.02
#